data_AF-A0A1Y3B6Z9-F1
#
_entry.id   AF-A0A1Y3B6Z9-F1
#
_cell.length_a   1.000
_cell.length_b   1.000
_cell.length_c   1.000
_cell.angle_alpha   90.00
_cell.angle_beta   90.00
_cell.angle_gamma   90.00
#
_symmetry.space_group_name_H-M   'P 1'
#
loop_
_entity.id
_entity.type
_entity.pdbx_description
1 polymer ?
#
loop_
_entity_poly.entity_id
_entity_poly.type
_entity_poly.pdbx_seq_one_letter_code
_entity_poly.pdbx_strand_id
1 'polypeptide(L)'
;MFGAGIYFAENSSKSNQYVYGISGGSGCPMHKDRSCYQCKRQMLLCRTALGKSFFQFSALKMAHAPPGHHSIIGHPSGGGLSFPEYVIYR
;
A
#
# COMPACT_ATOMS: atom_id res chain seq x y z
N MET A 1 -4.28 4.56 6.40
CA MET A 1 -3.69 5.18 5.19
C MET A 1 -3.12 6.55 5.53
N PHE A 2 -2.03 6.94 4.89
CA PHE A 2 -1.19 8.10 5.22
C PHE A 2 -1.38 9.32 4.28
N GLY A 3 -2.52 9.43 3.62
CA GLY A 3 -2.84 10.55 2.72
C GLY A 3 -2.33 10.37 1.29
N ALA A 4 -1.96 11.49 0.65
CA ALA A 4 -1.69 11.60 -0.79
C ALA A 4 -0.26 11.18 -1.15
N GLY A 5 0.04 9.89 -1.06
CA GLY A 5 1.34 9.32 -1.41
C GLY A 5 1.22 8.07 -2.29
N ILE A 6 2.38 7.53 -2.69
CA ILE A 6 2.50 6.28 -3.45
C ILE A 6 2.77 5.15 -2.46
N TYR A 7 1.90 4.14 -2.47
CA TYR A 7 1.88 3.07 -1.47
C TYR A 7 2.54 1.80 -1.98
N PHE A 8 3.37 1.21 -1.13
CA PHE A 8 4.00 -0.10 -1.33
C PHE A 8 3.76 -0.99 -0.11
N ALA A 9 3.82 -2.29 -0.32
CA ALA A 9 3.70 -3.29 0.73
C ALA A 9 4.85 -4.30 0.63
N GLU A 10 5.32 -4.76 1.78
CA GLU A 10 6.29 -5.86 1.87
C GLU A 10 5.63 -7.22 1.60
N ASN A 11 4.34 -7.38 1.89
CA ASN A 11 3.59 -8.60 1.61
C ASN A 11 2.90 -8.49 0.24
N SER A 12 3.22 -9.40 -0.68
CA SER A 12 2.57 -9.47 -2.00
C SER A 12 1.05 -9.65 -1.89
N SER A 13 0.58 -10.44 -0.92
CA SER A 13 -0.86 -10.63 -0.66
C SER A 13 -1.60 -9.33 -0.34
N LYS A 14 -0.93 -8.36 0.28
CA LYS A 14 -1.49 -7.03 0.54
C LYS A 14 -1.60 -6.21 -0.74
N SER A 15 -0.55 -6.18 -1.56
CA SER A 15 -0.59 -5.55 -2.89
C SER A 15 -1.65 -6.19 -3.80
N ASN A 16 -1.89 -7.50 -3.69
CA ASN A 16 -2.91 -8.22 -4.46
C ASN A 16 -4.34 -7.69 -4.20
N GLN A 17 -4.62 -7.14 -3.01
CA GLN A 17 -5.92 -6.54 -2.68
C GLN A 17 -6.21 -5.27 -3.49
N TYR A 18 -5.20 -4.69 -4.14
CA TYR A 18 -5.33 -3.47 -4.94
C TYR A 18 -5.24 -3.70 -6.44
N VAL A 19 -4.99 -4.95 -6.89
CA VAL A 19 -4.82 -5.29 -8.32
C VAL A 19 -6.03 -4.88 -9.17
N TYR A 20 -7.24 -4.99 -8.61
CA TYR A 20 -8.48 -4.61 -9.28
C TYR A 20 -9.09 -3.31 -8.73
N GLY A 21 -8.28 -2.47 -8.08
CA GLY A 21 -8.72 -1.24 -7.40
C GLY A 21 -8.83 -1.40 -5.88
N ILE A 22 -9.22 -0.32 -5.19
CA ILE A 22 -9.31 -0.26 -3.73
C ILE A 22 -10.21 -1.40 -3.22
N SER A 23 -9.69 -2.17 -2.24
CA SER A 23 -10.39 -3.33 -1.65
C SER A 23 -10.85 -4.38 -2.67
N GLY A 24 -10.12 -4.49 -3.78
CA GLY A 24 -10.34 -5.45 -4.86
C GLY A 24 -11.39 -5.02 -5.89
N GLY A 25 -11.96 -3.80 -5.78
CA GLY A 25 -12.96 -3.28 -6.71
C GLY A 25 -14.09 -4.28 -6.98
N SER A 26 -14.48 -4.43 -8.25
CA SER A 26 -15.43 -5.45 -8.71
C SER A 26 -14.75 -6.79 -9.07
N GLY A 27 -13.49 -6.99 -8.72
CA GLY A 27 -12.72 -8.17 -9.11
C GLY A 27 -12.30 -8.16 -10.58
N CYS A 28 -11.98 -9.34 -11.11
CA CYS A 28 -11.56 -9.46 -12.51
C CYS A 28 -12.68 -9.03 -13.48
N PRO A 29 -12.36 -8.35 -14.60
CA PRO A 29 -13.37 -7.77 -15.49
C PRO A 29 -14.26 -8.84 -16.16
N MET A 30 -13.72 -10.03 -16.40
CA MET A 30 -14.43 -11.12 -17.07
C MET A 30 -15.50 -11.79 -16.19
N HIS A 31 -15.20 -12.04 -14.92
CA HIS A 31 -16.08 -12.82 -14.02
C HIS A 31 -16.70 -11.97 -12.90
N LYS A 32 -16.29 -10.71 -12.76
CA LYS A 32 -16.64 -9.84 -11.62
C LYS A 32 -16.39 -10.52 -10.26
N ASP A 33 -15.30 -11.30 -10.20
CA ASP A 33 -14.90 -12.09 -9.05
C ASP A 33 -13.52 -11.65 -8.54
N ARG A 34 -13.45 -11.33 -7.24
CA ARG A 34 -12.23 -10.89 -6.53
C ARG A 34 -11.30 -12.05 -6.19
N SER A 35 -11.83 -13.26 -6.11
CA SER A 35 -11.10 -14.49 -5.79
C SER A 35 -10.86 -15.38 -7.01
N CYS A 36 -10.99 -14.80 -8.22
CA CYS A 36 -10.82 -15.55 -9.46
C CYS A 36 -9.40 -16.17 -9.55
N TYR A 37 -9.37 -17.47 -9.86
CA TYR A 37 -8.16 -18.28 -10.08
C TYR A 37 -7.83 -18.48 -11.57
N GLN A 38 -8.67 -18.00 -12.49
CA GLN A 38 -8.50 -18.19 -13.94
C GLN A 38 -7.83 -16.99 -14.62
N CYS A 39 -8.22 -15.77 -14.25
CA CYS A 39 -7.66 -14.55 -14.83
C CYS A 39 -6.24 -14.31 -14.32
N LYS A 40 -5.30 -14.07 -15.24
CA LYS A 40 -3.93 -13.69 -14.90
C LYS A 40 -3.91 -12.32 -14.25
N ARG A 41 -3.29 -12.23 -13.07
CA ARG A 41 -3.06 -10.98 -12.33
C ARG A 41 -1.66 -10.46 -12.62
N GLN A 42 -1.47 -9.16 -12.49
CA GLN A 42 -0.17 -8.50 -12.62
C GLN A 42 0.11 -7.67 -11.37
N MET A 43 1.38 -7.61 -10.96
CA MET A 43 1.84 -6.85 -9.81
C MET A 43 3.27 -6.40 -10.06
N LEU A 44 3.67 -5.27 -9.47
CA LEU A 44 5.02 -4.74 -9.58
C LEU A 44 5.85 -5.12 -8.34
N LEU A 45 7.09 -5.54 -8.57
CA LEU A 45 8.13 -5.59 -7.55
C LEU A 45 9.08 -4.42 -7.82
N CYS A 46 9.07 -3.44 -6.93
CA CYS A 46 9.77 -2.17 -7.14
C CYS A 46 10.98 -2.03 -6.23
N ARG A 47 12.06 -1.46 -6.76
CA ARG A 47 13.11 -0.87 -5.93
C ARG A 47 12.67 0.53 -5.53
N THR A 48 12.44 0.74 -4.24
CA THR A 48 11.90 2.01 -3.72
C THR A 48 12.92 2.71 -2.83
N ALA A 49 13.24 3.98 -3.13
CA ALA A 49 14.18 4.76 -2.34
C ALA A 49 13.49 5.39 -1.12
N LEU A 50 13.64 4.76 0.06
CA LEU A 50 12.96 5.21 1.27
C LEU A 50 13.68 6.34 2.03
N GLY A 51 15.00 6.49 1.83
CA GLY A 51 15.81 7.46 2.57
C GLY A 51 15.58 7.39 4.08
N LYS A 52 15.59 8.55 4.76
CA LYS A 52 15.19 8.65 6.17
C LYS A 52 13.68 8.49 6.31
N SER A 53 13.25 7.41 6.95
CA SER A 53 11.84 7.04 7.11
C SER A 53 11.24 7.58 8.40
N PHE A 54 10.02 8.11 8.33
CA PHE A 54 9.22 8.52 9.50
C PHE A 54 8.29 7.38 9.92
N PHE A 55 8.44 6.87 11.14
CA PHE A 55 7.62 5.75 11.63
C PHE A 55 6.31 6.25 12.22
N GLN A 56 5.21 5.62 11.83
CA GLN A 56 3.89 5.99 12.35
C GLN A 56 2.99 4.76 12.53
N PHE A 57 2.21 4.74 13.61
CA PHE A 57 1.30 3.63 13.94
C PHE A 57 -0.16 3.90 13.56
N SER A 58 -0.53 5.19 13.47
CA SER A 58 -1.90 5.64 13.22
C SER A 58 -2.05 6.31 11.85
N ALA A 59 -3.26 6.29 11.31
CA ALA A 59 -3.57 6.95 10.05
C ALA A 59 -3.45 8.47 10.20
N LEU A 60 -2.32 9.04 9.76
CA LEU A 60 -2.10 10.49 9.68
C LEU A 60 -2.13 10.90 8.21
N LYS A 61 -3.09 11.73 7.80
CA LYS A 61 -3.17 12.20 6.41
C LYS A 61 -2.05 13.20 6.15
N MET A 62 -1.11 12.84 5.28
CA MET A 62 0.01 13.69 4.86
C MET A 62 -0.03 13.92 3.35
N ALA A 63 0.39 15.11 2.93
CA ALA A 63 0.54 15.47 1.51
C ALA A 63 1.97 15.30 1.01
N HIS A 64 2.95 15.36 1.92
CA HIS A 64 4.38 15.23 1.66
C HIS A 64 5.04 14.50 2.84
N ALA A 65 6.27 14.02 2.64
CA ALA A 65 7.07 13.48 3.73
C ALA A 65 7.31 14.56 4.81
N PRO A 66 7.29 14.22 6.11
CA PRO A 66 7.61 15.17 7.18
C PRO A 66 8.99 15.82 6.99
N PRO A 67 9.23 17.03 7.52
CA PRO A 67 10.52 17.69 7.42
C PRO A 67 11.68 16.78 7.86
N GLY A 68 12.74 16.73 7.05
CA GLY A 68 13.91 15.87 7.29
C GLY A 68 13.69 14.38 6.99
N HIS A 69 12.53 13.99 6.47
CA HIS A 69 12.21 12.62 6.07
C HIS A 69 11.87 12.55 4.58
N HIS A 70 11.90 11.33 4.03
CA HIS A 70 11.71 11.07 2.59
C HIS A 70 10.55 10.09 2.36
N SER A 71 10.20 9.32 3.38
CA SER A 71 9.14 8.33 3.34
C SER A 71 8.47 8.17 4.71
N ILE A 72 7.35 7.47 4.72
CA ILE A 72 6.66 7.02 5.93
C ILE A 72 6.63 5.51 5.94
N ILE A 73 6.88 4.92 7.11
CA ILE A 73 6.64 3.51 7.37
C ILE A 73 5.49 3.42 8.37
N GLY A 74 4.36 2.93 7.88
CA GLY A 74 3.20 2.57 8.68
C GLY A 74 3.41 1.24 9.36
N HIS A 75 3.56 1.21 10.68
CA HIS A 75 3.80 -0.03 11.43
C HIS A 75 2.47 -0.67 11.87
N PRO A 76 2.36 -2.02 11.86
CA PRO A 76 1.22 -2.71 12.43
C PRO A 76 1.00 -2.36 13.89
N SER A 77 -0.27 -2.24 14.28
CA SER A 77 -0.69 -1.95 15.65
C SER A 77 -2.08 -2.51 15.93
N GLY A 78 -2.38 -2.82 17.19
CA GLY A 78 -3.70 -3.26 17.62
C GLY A 78 -4.74 -2.15 17.37
N GLY A 79 -5.71 -2.41 16.48
CA GLY A 79 -6.71 -1.42 16.06
C GLY A 79 -6.30 -0.52 14.88
N GLY A 80 -5.10 -0.72 14.33
CA GLY A 80 -4.58 0.01 13.17
C GLY A 80 -4.31 -0.89 11.98
N LEU A 81 -3.12 -0.76 11.40
CA LEU A 81 -2.69 -1.58 10.27
C LEU A 81 -2.44 -3.03 10.70
N SER A 82 -2.88 -3.99 9.90
CA SER A 82 -2.54 -5.41 10.10
C SER A 82 -1.16 -5.77 9.55
N PHE A 83 -0.70 -5.05 8.54
CA PHE A 83 0.58 -5.27 7.86
C PHE A 83 1.23 -3.91 7.57
N PRO A 84 2.57 -3.82 7.45
CA PRO A 84 3.24 -2.57 7.17
C PRO A 84 2.79 -1.91 5.86
N GLU A 85 2.97 -0.59 5.78
CA GLU A 85 2.82 0.19 4.55
C GLU A 85 4.01 1.12 4.39
N TYR A 86 4.53 1.21 3.17
CA TYR A 86 5.60 2.13 2.83
C TYR A 86 5.02 3.20 1.91
N VAL A 87 5.21 4.46 2.28
CA VAL A 87 4.67 5.59 1.52
C VAL A 87 5.79 6.54 1.14
N ILE A 88 5.90 6.81 -0.16
CA ILE A 88 6.77 7.87 -0.70
C ILE A 88 5.90 8.97 -1.33
N TYR A 89 6.49 10.14 -1.51
CA TYR A 89 5.81 11.31 -2.08
C TYR A 89 6.47 11.80 -3.38
N ARG A 90 7.50 11.08 -3.86
CA ARG A 90 8.22 11.27 -5.12
C ARG A 90 8.81 9.95 -5.57
#